data_AF-A0A967WD73-F1
#
_entry.id   AF-A0A967WD73-F1
#
_cell.length_a   1.000
_cell.length_b   1.000
_cell.length_c   1.000
_cell.angle_alpha   90.00
_cell.angle_beta   90.00
_cell.angle_gamma   90.00
#
_symmetry.space_group_name_H-M   'P 1'
#
loop_
_entity.id
_entity.type
_entity.pdbx_description
1 polymer ?
#
loop_
_entity_poly.entity_id
_entity_poly.type
_entity_poly.pdbx_seq_one_letter_code
_entity_poly.pdbx_strand_id
1 'polypeptide(L)'
;AIGRPACEVLAGIPTLARRCLEPGAGQSEVVVTTGETLRIYDLNVRALQDSRGRVSGCLAVLHDVTERQEAEAIQRRALEDALQATEALRENERFLSGMFDAIQDGISVLDT
;
A
#
# COMPACT_ATOMS: atom_id res chain seq x y z
N ALA A 1 -19.01 -15.35 -14.36
CA ALA A 1 -20.18 -16.24 -14.22
C ALA A 1 -20.63 -16.25 -12.78
N ILE A 2 -21.82 -15.73 -12.50
CA ILE A 2 -22.44 -15.77 -11.17
C ILE A 2 -23.09 -17.15 -11.02
N GLY A 3 -22.94 -17.81 -9.86
CA GLY A 3 -23.60 -19.09 -9.55
C GLY A 3 -22.72 -20.34 -9.55
N ARG A 4 -21.39 -20.23 -9.67
CA ARG A 4 -20.49 -21.36 -9.40
C ARG A 4 -20.40 -21.65 -7.90
N PRO A 5 -20.29 -22.92 -7.48
CA PRO A 5 -20.07 -23.26 -6.08
C PRO A 5 -18.80 -22.59 -5.55
N ALA A 6 -18.89 -21.99 -4.37
CA ALA A 6 -17.74 -21.34 -3.73
C ALA A 6 -16.55 -22.31 -3.60
N CYS A 7 -16.79 -23.59 -3.31
CA CYS A 7 -15.73 -24.60 -3.22
C CYS A 7 -14.93 -24.77 -4.51
N GLU A 8 -15.55 -24.63 -5.70
CA GLU A 8 -14.84 -24.71 -6.98
C GLU A 8 -13.99 -23.47 -7.25
N VAL A 9 -14.52 -22.29 -6.90
CA VAL A 9 -13.82 -21.03 -7.10
C VAL A 9 -12.66 -20.91 -6.10
N LEU A 10 -12.86 -21.37 -4.87
CA LEU A 10 -11.89 -21.34 -3.79
C LEU A 10 -10.86 -22.49 -3.87
N ALA A 11 -11.11 -23.54 -4.66
CA ALA A 11 -10.17 -24.66 -4.80
C ALA A 11 -8.80 -24.22 -5.35
N GLY A 12 -8.78 -23.18 -6.21
CA GLY A 12 -7.54 -22.60 -6.73
C GLY A 12 -6.83 -21.67 -5.74
N ILE A 13 -7.47 -21.31 -4.62
CA ILE A 13 -6.98 -20.28 -3.69
C ILE A 13 -7.21 -20.73 -2.23
N PRO A 14 -6.37 -21.65 -1.71
CA PRO A 14 -6.54 -22.23 -0.38
C PRO A 14 -6.59 -21.21 0.78
N THR A 15 -5.91 -20.08 0.60
CA THR A 15 -5.88 -18.97 1.57
C THR A 15 -7.25 -18.34 1.80
N LEU A 16 -8.08 -18.25 0.77
CA LEU A 16 -9.45 -17.74 0.87
C LEU A 16 -10.37 -18.75 1.57
N ALA A 17 -10.21 -20.04 1.29
CA ALA A 17 -11.02 -21.10 1.91
C ALA A 17 -10.87 -21.11 3.45
N ARG A 18 -9.64 -20.96 3.95
CA ARG A 18 -9.37 -20.92 5.40
C ARG A 18 -10.04 -19.73 6.10
N ARG A 19 -10.03 -18.55 5.48
CA ARG A 19 -10.65 -17.33 6.03
C ARG A 19 -12.17 -17.40 6.10
N CYS A 20 -12.80 -18.13 5.19
CA CYS A 20 -14.24 -18.38 5.24
C CYS A 20 -14.65 -19.27 6.41
N LEU A 21 -13.77 -20.17 6.88
CA LEU A 21 -14.03 -21.07 8.02
C LEU A 21 -13.83 -20.39 9.39
N GLU A 22 -13.11 -19.28 9.46
CA GLU A 22 -12.90 -18.50 10.69
C GLU A 22 -13.55 -17.10 10.58
N PRO A 23 -14.89 -17.00 10.50
CA PRO A 23 -15.59 -15.74 10.34
C PRO A 23 -15.59 -14.94 11.65
N GLY A 24 -14.46 -14.30 11.92
CA GLY A 24 -14.24 -13.41 13.07
C GLY A 24 -13.16 -12.34 12.81
N ALA A 25 -12.43 -12.44 11.70
CA ALA A 25 -11.27 -11.60 11.42
C ALA A 25 -11.56 -10.55 10.32
N GLY A 26 -12.22 -9.45 10.69
CA GLY A 26 -12.06 -8.12 10.06
C GLY A 26 -12.10 -7.97 8.53
N GLN A 27 -11.67 -6.80 8.05
CA GLN A 27 -11.20 -6.59 6.68
C GLN A 27 -9.74 -7.03 6.62
N SER A 28 -9.34 -7.72 5.56
CA SER A 28 -8.02 -8.31 5.54
C SER A 28 -7.56 -8.56 4.12
N GLU A 29 -6.36 -8.09 3.78
CA GLU A 29 -5.83 -8.17 2.41
C GLU A 29 -5.38 -9.60 2.08
N VAL A 30 -5.61 -10.03 0.85
CA VAL A 30 -5.21 -11.32 0.30
C VAL A 30 -4.54 -11.10 -1.03
N VAL A 31 -3.32 -11.62 -1.16
CA VAL A 31 -2.63 -11.67 -2.42
C VAL A 31 -3.00 -12.97 -3.12
N VAL A 32 -3.55 -12.86 -4.33
CA VAL A 32 -3.98 -13.99 -5.15
C VAL A 32 -3.17 -13.99 -6.44
N THR A 33 -2.46 -15.08 -6.69
CA THR A 33 -1.77 -15.31 -7.95
C THR A 33 -2.72 -16.00 -8.91
N THR A 34 -3.14 -15.31 -9.97
CA THR A 34 -4.03 -15.87 -11.00
C THR A 34 -3.23 -16.06 -12.29
N GLY A 35 -2.68 -17.25 -12.50
CA GLY A 35 -1.72 -17.49 -13.59
C GLY A 35 -0.39 -16.79 -13.30
N GLU A 36 0.03 -15.86 -14.16
CA GLU A 36 1.25 -15.05 -13.99
C GLU A 36 1.00 -13.68 -13.34
N THR A 37 -0.25 -13.27 -13.18
CA THR A 37 -0.59 -11.94 -12.64
C THR A 37 -0.82 -12.02 -11.14
N LEU A 38 -0.11 -11.17 -10.39
CA LEU A 38 -0.36 -10.92 -8.98
C LEU A 38 -1.52 -9.94 -8.84
N ARG A 39 -2.53 -10.28 -8.04
CA ARG A 39 -3.63 -9.37 -7.70
C ARG A 39 -3.80 -9.29 -6.20
N ILE A 40 -4.08 -8.09 -5.72
CA ILE A 40 -4.35 -7.79 -4.33
C ILE A 40 -5.84 -7.61 -4.17
N TYR A 41 -6.45 -8.43 -3.31
CA TYR A 41 -7.86 -8.36 -2.97
C TYR A 41 -8.03 -7.97 -1.52
N ASP A 42 -8.90 -6.99 -1.25
CA ASP A 42 -9.44 -6.79 0.09
C ASP A 42 -10.59 -7.80 0.29
N LEU A 43 -10.40 -8.71 1.25
CA LEU A 43 -11.40 -9.71 1.61
C LEU A 43 -12.15 -9.29 2.87
N ASN A 44 -13.47 -9.21 2.75
CA ASN A 44 -14.38 -9.08 3.87
C ASN A 44 -15.19 -10.37 4.04
N VAL A 45 -15.07 -11.03 5.21
CA VAL A 45 -15.87 -12.20 5.56
C VAL A 45 -16.78 -11.87 6.74
N ARG A 46 -18.07 -12.24 6.61
CA ARG A 46 -19.08 -12.11 7.66
C ARG A 46 -19.75 -13.45 7.89
N ALA A 47 -19.90 -13.86 9.15
CA ALA A 47 -20.73 -15.01 9.49
C ALA A 47 -22.19 -14.69 9.19
N LEU A 48 -22.88 -15.61 8.54
CA LEU A 48 -24.34 -15.58 8.41
C LEU A 48 -24.92 -16.45 9.52
N GLN A 49 -25.77 -15.85 10.35
CA GLN A 49 -26.42 -16.55 11.46
C GLN A 49 -27.87 -16.88 11.09
N ASP A 50 -28.33 -18.07 11.49
CA ASP A 50 -29.75 -18.43 11.42
C ASP A 50 -30.56 -17.62 12.46
N SER A 51 -31.88 -17.71 12.40
CA SER A 51 -32.78 -17.05 13.36
C SER A 51 -32.60 -17.53 14.81
N ARG A 52 -31.80 -18.58 15.04
CA ARG A 52 -31.48 -19.16 16.35
C ARG A 52 -30.06 -18.80 16.80
N GLY A 53 -29.36 -17.90 16.10
CA GLY A 53 -28.02 -17.43 16.42
C GLY A 53 -26.89 -18.41 16.07
N ARG A 54 -27.16 -19.50 15.33
CA ARG A 54 -26.13 -20.45 14.89
C ARG A 54 -25.56 -20.02 13.54
N VAL A 55 -24.25 -20.19 13.36
CA VAL A 55 -23.60 -19.90 12.07
C VAL A 55 -24.14 -20.87 11.01
N SER A 56 -24.92 -20.33 10.07
CA SER A 56 -25.48 -21.05 8.93
C SER A 56 -24.59 -20.97 7.68
N GLY A 57 -23.57 -20.11 7.69
CA GLY A 57 -22.63 -19.95 6.59
C GLY A 57 -21.76 -18.70 6.75
N CYS A 58 -21.10 -18.29 5.67
CA CYS A 58 -20.38 -17.02 5.60
C CYS A 58 -20.68 -16.31 4.28
N LEU A 59 -20.65 -14.98 4.32
CA LEU A 59 -20.62 -14.11 3.16
C LEU A 59 -19.20 -13.57 3.02
N ALA A 60 -18.58 -13.83 1.86
CA ALA A 60 -17.26 -13.32 1.52
C ALA A 60 -17.37 -12.35 0.34
N VAL A 61 -16.80 -11.15 0.47
CA VAL A 61 -16.72 -10.15 -0.58
C VAL A 61 -15.25 -9.85 -0.86
N LEU A 62 -14.85 -9.92 -2.13
CA LEU A 62 -13.49 -9.63 -2.58
C LEU A 62 -13.52 -8.37 -3.45
N HIS A 63 -12.79 -7.34 -3.05
CA HIS A 63 -12.57 -6.15 -3.87
C HIS A 63 -11.15 -6.19 -4.42
N ASP A 64 -11.00 -6.12 -5.75
CA ASP A 64 -9.69 -5.96 -6.38
C ASP A 64 -9.17 -4.55 -6.06
N VAL A 65 -8.09 -4.47 -5.29
CA VAL A 65 -7.46 -3.21 -4.89
C VAL A 65 -6.06 -3.08 -5.47
N THR A 66 -5.69 -3.94 -6.43
CA THR A 66 -4.36 -3.97 -7.03
C THR A 66 -3.98 -2.60 -7.60
N GLU A 67 -4.81 -2.07 -8.50
CA GLU A 67 -4.56 -0.77 -9.15
C GLU A 67 -4.50 0.38 -8.14
N ARG A 68 -5.38 0.37 -7.13
CA ARG A 68 -5.39 1.39 -6.08
C ARG A 68 -4.10 1.37 -5.27
N GLN A 69 -3.66 0.19 -4.82
CA GLN A 69 -2.44 0.06 -4.04
C GLN A 69 -1.19 0.41 -4.86
N GLU A 70 -1.14 0.02 -6.14
CA GLU A 70 -0.03 0.39 -7.04
C GLU A 70 0.04 1.91 -7.22
N ALA A 71 -1.09 2.57 -7.45
CA ALA A 71 -1.15 4.02 -7.58
C ALA A 71 -0.69 4.73 -6.29
N GLU A 72 -1.16 4.27 -5.13
CA GLU A 72 -0.75 4.80 -3.82
C GLU A 72 0.75 4.61 -3.56
N ALA A 73 1.31 3.45 -3.94
CA ALA A 73 2.74 3.17 -3.80
C ALA A 73 3.60 4.08 -4.69
N ILE A 74 3.17 4.32 -5.94
CA ILE A 74 3.85 5.22 -6.88
C ILE A 74 3.81 6.65 -6.33
N GLN A 75 2.65 7.12 -5.88
CA GLN A 75 2.50 8.46 -5.30
C GLN A 75 3.38 8.64 -4.06
N ARG A 76 3.41 7.64 -3.17
CA ARG A 76 4.23 7.69 -1.96
C ARG A 76 5.72 7.79 -2.29
N ARG A 77 6.21 6.97 -3.22
CA ARG A 77 7.60 7.04 -3.68
C ARG A 77 7.94 8.41 -4.28
N ALA A 78 7.07 8.93 -5.14
CA ALA A 78 7.29 10.24 -5.74
C ALA A 78 7.37 11.37 -4.69
N LEU A 79 6.58 11.29 -3.62
CA LEU A 79 6.65 12.25 -2.51
C LEU A 79 7.95 12.10 -1.70
N GLU A 80 8.37 10.87 -1.41
CA GLU A 80 9.63 10.58 -0.72
C GLU A 80 10.84 11.09 -1.52
N ASP A 81 10.86 10.82 -2.83
CA ASP A 81 11.92 11.29 -3.74
C ASP A 81 11.96 12.82 -3.82
N ALA A 82 10.79 13.47 -3.89
CA ALA A 82 10.70 14.93 -3.91
C ALA A 82 11.21 15.54 -2.60
N LEU A 83 10.90 14.94 -1.45
CA LEU A 83 11.40 15.39 -0.16
C LEU A 83 12.93 15.32 -0.10
N GLN A 84 13.52 14.18 -0.49
CA GLN A 84 14.97 13.99 -0.53
C GLN A 84 15.67 14.98 -1.47
N ALA A 85 15.10 15.20 -2.66
CA ALA A 85 15.63 16.19 -3.60
C ALA A 85 15.62 17.61 -3.02
N THR A 86 14.55 17.96 -2.29
CA THR A 86 14.44 19.27 -1.64
C THR A 86 15.47 19.45 -0.53
N GLU A 87 15.72 18.40 0.26
CA GLU A 87 16.73 18.41 1.31
C GLU A 87 18.15 18.55 0.75
N ALA A 88 18.48 17.80 -0.30
CA ALA A 88 19.77 17.89 -0.98
C ALA A 88 20.01 19.29 -1.57
N LEU A 89 18.98 19.91 -2.16
CA LEU A 89 19.07 21.29 -2.65
C LEU A 89 19.36 22.30 -1.52
N ARG A 90 18.68 22.16 -0.38
CA ARG A 90 18.90 23.03 0.79
C ARG A 90 20.27 22.85 1.43
N GLU A 91 20.81 21.64 1.38
CA GLU A 91 22.17 21.37 1.86
C GLU A 91 23.20 22.02 0.94
N ASN A 92 23.04 21.86 -0.37
CA ASN A 92 23.89 22.53 -1.36
C ASN A 92 23.83 24.05 -1.24
N GLU A 93 22.64 24.63 -1.08
CA GLU A 93 22.47 26.08 -0.90
C GLU A 93 23.21 26.57 0.35
N ARG A 94 23.04 25.89 1.50
CA ARG A 94 23.75 26.23 2.73
C ARG A 94 25.26 26.10 2.59
N PHE A 95 25.72 25.04 1.94
CA PHE A 95 27.14 24.83 1.68
C PHE A 95 27.73 25.95 0.84
N LEU A 96 27.07 26.31 -0.27
CA LEU A 96 27.50 27.39 -1.14
C LEU A 96 27.47 28.75 -0.41
N SER A 97 26.40 29.07 0.34
CA SER A 97 26.32 30.30 1.13
C SER A 97 27.48 30.40 2.12
N GLY A 98 27.75 29.34 2.87
CA GLY A 98 28.86 29.31 3.84
C GLY A 98 30.23 29.45 3.17
N MET A 99 30.43 28.92 1.96
CA MET A 99 31.66 29.14 1.19
C MET A 99 31.82 30.61 0.78
N PHE A 100 30.76 31.26 0.29
CA PHE A 100 30.82 32.66 -0.13
C PHE A 100 31.05 33.60 1.06
N ASP A 101 30.41 33.36 2.20
CA ASP A 101 30.63 34.14 3.42
C ASP A 101 32.10 34.04 3.88
N ALA A 102 32.69 32.86 3.84
CA ALA A 102 34.09 32.65 4.23
C ALA A 102 35.12 33.28 3.26
N ILE A 103 34.76 33.47 1.98
CA ILE A 103 35.64 34.14 1.00
C ILE A 103 35.59 35.67 1.18
N GLN A 104 34.47 36.26 1.62
CA GLN A 104 34.40 37.69 1.94
C GLN A 104 35.38 38.08 3.07
N ASP A 105 35.67 37.17 4.01
CA ASP A 105 36.71 37.40 5.03
C ASP A 105 38.14 37.43 4.44
N GLY A 106 38.37 36.78 3.28
CA GLY A 106 39.65 36.79 2.57
C GLY A 106 39.82 37.94 1.56
N ILE A 107 38.72 38.63 1.22
CA ILE A 107 38.69 39.78 0.31
C ILE A 107 37.99 40.96 1.02
N SER A 108 38.46 41.34 2.21
CA SER A 108 38.48 42.77 2.55
C SER A 108 39.68 43.40 1.82
N VAL A 109 39.59 43.46 0.48
CA VAL A 109 40.46 44.34 -0.30
C VAL A 109 40.04 45.75 0.05
N LEU A 110 40.94 46.43 0.76
CA LEU A 110 41.12 47.89 0.80
C LEU A 110 40.00 48.66 0.09
N ASP A 111 38.97 49.06 0.84
CA ASP A 111 38.33 50.33 0.52
C ASP A 111 38.95 51.38 1.44
N THR A 112 39.28 52.51 0.83
CA THR A 112 40.21 53.53 1.33
C THR A 112 39.55 54.45 2.34
#